data_AF-A0A962IL85-F1
#
_entry.id   AF-A0A962IL85-F1
#
_cell.length_a   1.000
_cell.length_b   1.000
_cell.length_c   1.000
_cell.angle_alpha   90.00
_cell.angle_beta   90.00
_cell.angle_gamma   90.00
#
_symmetry.space_group_name_H-M   'P 1'
#
loop_
_entity.id
_entity.type
_entity.pdbx_description
1 polymer ?
#
loop_
_entity_poly.entity_id
_entity_poly.type
_entity_poly.pdbx_seq_one_letter_code
_entity_poly.pdbx_strand_id
1 'polypeptide(L)'
;DESCLAELERLGPGGYETVWQRPLINDVSPVSALVDVSGAFVTFDNWFSKGYGNDVIVIYDADGNLVRSLALTELLGEHWFEALPRSVSSIWWGGEHKLEWDGRLRLLVVDSRPRQYASGQDYEAASDEDDDDVEQYVPFVLDLKTGQVLEQPPLLR
;
A
#
# COMPACT_ATOMS: atom_id res chain seq x y z
N ASP A 1 -13.73 -22.70 -6.70
CA ASP A 1 -12.56 -21.83 -6.61
C ASP A 1 -12.68 -20.84 -7.74
N GLU A 2 -13.25 -19.68 -7.45
CA GLU A 2 -13.39 -18.59 -8.43
C GLU A 2 -12.28 -17.58 -8.12
N SER A 3 -11.16 -17.69 -8.84
CA SER A 3 -10.06 -16.73 -8.73
C SER A 3 -10.49 -15.36 -9.26
N CYS A 4 -10.10 -14.28 -8.59
CA CYS A 4 -10.30 -12.93 -9.12
C CYS A 4 -9.55 -12.76 -10.44
N LEU A 5 -10.20 -12.21 -11.47
CA LEU A 5 -9.60 -11.95 -12.78
C LEU A 5 -9.22 -10.47 -12.89
N ALA A 6 -8.01 -10.20 -13.38
CA ALA A 6 -7.61 -8.89 -13.87
C ALA A 6 -7.66 -8.84 -15.39
N GLU A 7 -8.02 -7.68 -15.92
CA GLU A 7 -7.98 -7.36 -17.33
C GLU A 7 -7.21 -6.05 -17.52
N LEU A 8 -6.19 -6.08 -18.38
CA LEU A 8 -5.46 -4.89 -18.76
C LEU A 8 -5.96 -4.41 -20.12
N GLU A 9 -6.45 -3.19 -20.17
CA GLU A 9 -6.86 -2.53 -21.41
C GLU A 9 -5.90 -1.40 -21.79
N ARG A 10 -5.69 -1.22 -23.09
CA ARG A 10 -4.89 -0.13 -23.64
C ARG A 10 -5.78 0.74 -24.53
N LEU A 11 -5.76 2.05 -24.28
CA LEU A 11 -6.43 3.00 -25.14
C LEU A 11 -5.64 3.18 -26.45
N GLY A 12 -6.26 2.81 -27.57
CA GLY A 12 -5.77 3.03 -28.92
C GLY A 12 -6.68 3.95 -29.74
N PRO A 13 -6.37 4.17 -31.03
CA PRO A 13 -7.15 5.04 -31.92
C PRO A 13 -8.62 4.62 -32.09
N GLY A 14 -8.91 3.33 -31.91
CA GLY A 14 -10.25 2.74 -32.05
C GLY A 14 -11.00 2.55 -30.72
N GLY A 15 -10.44 3.00 -29.59
CA GLY A 15 -10.98 2.75 -28.24
C GLY A 15 -10.07 1.85 -27.41
N TYR A 16 -10.63 1.28 -26.34
CA TYR A 16 -9.92 0.33 -25.47
C TYR A 16 -9.78 -1.03 -26.17
N GLU A 17 -8.58 -1.59 -26.10
CA GLU A 17 -8.25 -2.94 -26.54
C GLU A 17 -7.71 -3.74 -25.35
N THR A 18 -8.30 -4.92 -25.10
CA THR A 18 -7.80 -5.86 -24.10
C THR A 18 -6.43 -6.37 -24.51
N VAL A 19 -5.42 -6.10 -23.68
CA VAL A 19 -4.05 -6.58 -23.85
C VAL A 19 -3.94 -8.03 -23.37
N TRP A 20 -4.47 -8.30 -22.17
CA TRP A 20 -4.57 -9.64 -21.60
C TRP A 20 -5.62 -9.68 -20.50
N GLN A 21 -6.02 -10.91 -20.15
CA GLN A 21 -6.83 -11.23 -18.98
C GLN A 21 -6.20 -12.40 -18.24
N ARG A 22 -6.03 -12.29 -16.92
CA ARG A 22 -5.35 -13.31 -16.09
C ARG A 22 -5.91 -13.36 -14.66
N PRO A 23 -5.83 -14.52 -13.99
CA PRO A 23 -6.13 -14.61 -12.58
C PRO A 23 -5.11 -13.82 -11.75
N LEU A 24 -5.59 -13.08 -10.75
CA LEU A 24 -4.78 -12.51 -9.68
C LEU A 24 -4.50 -13.57 -8.63
N ILE A 25 -3.41 -13.39 -7.88
CA ILE A 25 -3.15 -14.21 -6.69
C ILE A 25 -4.02 -13.81 -5.50
N ASN A 26 -4.66 -12.64 -5.59
CA ASN A 26 -5.60 -12.16 -4.58
C ASN A 26 -6.79 -13.12 -4.49
N ASP A 27 -7.01 -13.69 -3.30
CA ASP A 27 -8.11 -14.64 -3.05
C ASP A 27 -9.49 -13.99 -3.24
N VAL A 28 -9.57 -12.67 -3.04
CA VAL A 28 -10.77 -11.83 -3.22
C VAL A 28 -10.37 -10.62 -4.07
N SER A 29 -11.33 -9.97 -4.74
CA SER A 29 -11.04 -8.74 -5.49
C SER A 29 -10.24 -7.74 -4.68
N PRO A 30 -9.17 -7.16 -5.25
CA PRO A 30 -8.42 -6.12 -4.57
C PRO A 30 -9.28 -4.87 -4.39
N VAL A 31 -8.94 -4.05 -3.39
CA VAL A 31 -9.68 -2.80 -3.10
C VAL A 31 -9.36 -1.73 -4.14
N SER A 32 -8.11 -1.67 -4.58
CA SER A 32 -7.66 -0.72 -5.61
C SER A 32 -6.43 -1.25 -6.35
N ALA A 33 -6.10 -0.61 -7.47
CA ALA A 33 -4.89 -0.86 -8.21
C ALA A 33 -4.30 0.45 -8.78
N LEU A 34 -3.00 0.47 -8.97
CA LEU A 34 -2.29 1.50 -9.74
C LEU A 34 -1.58 0.83 -10.91
N VAL A 35 -1.66 1.44 -12.09
CA VAL A 35 -1.08 0.91 -13.33
C VAL A 35 -0.05 1.93 -13.87
N ASP A 36 1.16 1.45 -14.14
CA ASP A 36 2.23 2.22 -14.78
C ASP A 36 2.02 2.30 -16.30
N VAL A 37 2.63 3.28 -16.94
CA VAL A 37 2.57 3.46 -18.40
C VAL A 37 3.13 2.27 -19.19
N SER A 38 4.03 1.48 -18.60
CA SER A 38 4.53 0.24 -19.20
C SER A 38 3.50 -0.89 -19.19
N GLY A 39 2.47 -0.80 -18.35
CA GLY A 39 1.48 -1.85 -18.09
C GLY A 39 1.75 -2.67 -16.82
N ALA A 40 2.91 -2.49 -16.16
CA ALA A 40 3.13 -3.05 -14.83
C ALA A 40 2.15 -2.42 -13.83
N PHE A 41 1.74 -3.16 -12.81
CA PHE A 41 0.71 -2.68 -11.89
C PHE A 41 0.88 -3.24 -10.48
N VAL A 42 0.23 -2.57 -9.54
CA VAL A 42 0.16 -2.99 -8.14
C VAL A 42 -1.29 -3.01 -7.69
N THR A 43 -1.68 -4.04 -6.94
CA THR A 43 -2.98 -4.12 -6.26
C THR A 43 -2.81 -3.92 -4.76
N PHE A 44 -3.85 -3.39 -4.13
CA PHE A 44 -3.87 -3.11 -2.70
C PHE A 44 -5.08 -3.72 -2.01
N ASP A 45 -4.81 -4.40 -0.90
CA ASP A 45 -5.76 -5.01 0.01
C ASP A 45 -6.70 -6.02 -0.67
N ASN A 46 -7.39 -6.84 0.12
CA ASN A 46 -8.53 -7.63 -0.34
C ASN A 46 -9.84 -7.04 0.21
N TRP A 47 -10.92 -7.06 -0.58
CA TRP A 47 -12.19 -6.35 -0.31
C TRP A 47 -12.90 -6.69 1.03
N PHE A 48 -12.46 -7.69 1.80
CA PHE A 48 -12.95 -7.97 3.17
C PHE A 48 -11.85 -8.13 4.23
N SER A 49 -10.60 -7.86 3.88
CA SER A 49 -9.43 -8.20 4.68
C SER A 49 -8.36 -7.12 4.58
N LYS A 50 -8.76 -5.84 4.67
CA LYS A 50 -7.86 -4.70 4.52
C LYS A 50 -6.69 -4.78 5.53
N GLY A 51 -5.46 -4.77 5.01
CA GLY A 51 -4.22 -4.84 5.76
C GLY A 51 -3.87 -6.23 6.33
N TYR A 52 -4.61 -7.28 6.01
CA TYR A 52 -4.36 -8.64 6.46
C TYR A 52 -4.04 -9.58 5.29
N GLY A 53 -3.23 -10.60 5.54
CA GLY A 53 -2.83 -11.59 4.55
C GLY A 53 -1.46 -11.31 3.93
N ASN A 54 -1.08 -12.15 2.97
CA ASN A 54 0.22 -12.09 2.29
C ASN A 54 0.20 -11.25 1.01
N ASP A 55 -0.98 -10.78 0.62
CA ASP A 55 -1.33 -10.16 -0.65
C ASP A 55 -1.93 -8.76 -0.44
N VAL A 56 -1.46 -8.06 0.60
CA VAL A 56 -1.87 -6.68 0.89
C VAL A 56 -1.31 -5.71 -0.14
N ILE A 57 -0.06 -5.91 -0.57
CA ILE A 57 0.55 -5.18 -1.68
C ILE A 57 1.08 -6.23 -2.65
N VAL A 58 0.51 -6.28 -3.86
CA VAL A 58 0.94 -7.25 -4.87
C VAL A 58 1.36 -6.54 -6.14
N ILE A 59 2.60 -6.77 -6.55
CA ILE A 59 3.23 -6.17 -7.72
C ILE A 59 3.26 -7.20 -8.84
N TYR A 60 2.84 -6.78 -10.02
CA TYR A 60 2.81 -7.56 -11.23
C TYR A 60 3.56 -6.83 -12.35
N ASP A 61 4.16 -7.62 -13.24
CA ASP A 61 4.74 -7.08 -14.47
C ASP A 61 3.67 -6.77 -15.52
N ALA A 62 4.09 -6.21 -16.66
CA ALA A 62 3.20 -5.81 -17.74
C ALA A 62 2.49 -6.98 -18.44
N ASP A 63 2.95 -8.22 -18.24
CA ASP A 63 2.34 -9.45 -18.76
C ASP A 63 1.40 -10.10 -17.75
N GLY A 64 1.21 -9.49 -16.57
CA GLY A 64 0.41 -10.00 -15.47
C GLY A 64 1.06 -11.13 -14.69
N ASN A 65 2.39 -11.28 -14.76
CA ASN A 65 3.11 -12.23 -13.89
C ASN A 65 3.40 -11.59 -12.53
N LEU A 66 3.36 -12.40 -11.48
CA LEU A 66 3.70 -11.97 -10.14
C LEU A 66 5.18 -11.57 -10.06
N VAL A 67 5.45 -10.34 -9.61
CA VAL A 67 6.79 -9.86 -9.25
C VAL A 67 7.01 -10.04 -7.76
N ARG A 68 6.06 -9.57 -6.93
CA ARG A 68 6.15 -9.66 -5.47
C ARG A 68 4.77 -9.61 -4.82
N SER A 69 4.59 -10.39 -3.76
CA SER A 69 3.44 -10.29 -2.84
C SER A 69 3.97 -9.93 -1.46
N LEU A 70 3.30 -9.03 -0.75
CA LEU A 70 3.73 -8.52 0.55
C LEU A 70 2.60 -8.51 1.56
N ALA A 71 2.87 -9.08 2.74
CA ALA A 71 2.15 -8.75 3.96
C ALA A 71 2.65 -7.41 4.54
N LEU A 72 1.82 -6.73 5.33
CA LEU A 72 2.26 -5.51 6.04
C LEU A 72 3.38 -5.78 7.05
N THR A 73 3.39 -6.95 7.70
CA THR A 73 4.45 -7.32 8.65
C THR A 73 5.82 -7.46 7.98
N GLU A 74 5.86 -7.87 6.71
CA GLU A 74 7.10 -7.92 5.93
C GLU A 74 7.62 -6.53 5.55
N LEU A 75 6.72 -5.56 5.38
CA LEU A 75 7.08 -4.18 5.06
C LEU A 75 7.47 -3.38 6.32
N LEU A 76 6.73 -3.55 7.41
CA LEU A 76 6.78 -2.68 8.59
C LEU A 76 7.50 -3.30 9.80
N GLY A 77 7.67 -4.62 9.80
CA GLY A 77 8.01 -5.39 11.01
C GLY A 77 6.83 -5.52 11.97
N GLU A 78 6.94 -6.46 12.92
CA GLU A 78 5.85 -6.81 13.85
C GLU A 78 5.44 -5.64 14.75
N HIS A 79 6.40 -4.94 15.36
CA HIS A 79 6.11 -3.87 16.33
C HIS A 79 5.34 -2.69 15.73
N TRP A 80 5.68 -2.28 14.50
CA TRP A 80 4.93 -1.20 13.84
C TRP A 80 3.57 -1.71 13.38
N PHE A 81 3.50 -2.90 12.78
CA PHE A 81 2.23 -3.50 12.39
C PHE A 81 1.24 -3.59 13.57
N GLU A 82 1.71 -3.99 14.75
CA GLU A 82 0.91 -4.04 15.99
C GLU A 82 0.41 -2.67 16.45
N ALA A 83 1.16 -1.61 16.19
CA ALA A 83 0.79 -0.24 16.54
C ALA A 83 -0.21 0.40 15.56
N LEU A 84 -0.47 -0.20 14.39
CA LEU A 84 -1.37 0.40 13.39
C LEU A 84 -2.83 0.50 13.90
N PRO A 85 -3.53 1.62 13.58
CA PRO A 85 -4.95 1.77 13.87
C PRO A 85 -5.76 0.67 13.16
N ARG A 86 -6.73 0.10 13.87
CA ARG A 86 -7.53 -1.02 13.36
C ARG A 86 -8.95 -0.99 13.86
N SER A 87 -9.86 -1.49 13.03
CA SER A 87 -11.20 -1.90 13.43
C SER A 87 -11.24 -3.41 13.69
N VAL A 88 -12.44 -3.94 13.96
CA VAL A 88 -12.66 -5.39 14.12
C VAL A 88 -12.21 -6.19 12.89
N SER A 89 -12.23 -5.60 11.68
CA SER A 89 -12.03 -6.32 10.42
C SER A 89 -11.07 -5.64 9.45
N SER A 90 -10.37 -4.58 9.86
CA SER A 90 -9.50 -3.82 8.95
C SER A 90 -8.36 -3.12 9.67
N ILE A 91 -7.22 -3.01 9.01
CA ILE A 91 -6.12 -2.16 9.43
C ILE A 91 -6.08 -0.91 8.55
N TRP A 92 -6.07 0.26 9.19
CA TRP A 92 -5.93 1.56 8.52
C TRP A 92 -4.43 1.87 8.41
N TRP A 93 -3.80 1.30 7.38
CA TRP A 93 -2.34 1.28 7.27
C TRP A 93 -1.75 2.32 6.31
N GLY A 94 -2.53 2.77 5.32
CA GLY A 94 -2.01 3.51 4.18
C GLY A 94 -2.91 4.66 3.74
N GLY A 95 -2.27 5.70 3.21
CA GLY A 95 -2.89 6.88 2.61
C GLY A 95 -2.88 6.80 1.08
N GLU A 96 -2.73 7.95 0.41
CA GLU A 96 -2.67 7.98 -1.06
C GLU A 96 -1.32 7.43 -1.58
N HIS A 97 -1.35 6.30 -2.26
CA HIS A 97 -0.18 5.67 -2.90
C HIS A 97 0.00 6.19 -4.33
N LYS A 98 1.24 6.23 -4.82
CA LYS A 98 1.56 6.78 -6.15
C LYS A 98 2.60 5.95 -6.88
N LEU A 99 2.43 5.81 -8.19
CA LEU A 99 3.47 5.36 -9.11
C LEU A 99 4.20 6.58 -9.67
N GLU A 100 5.52 6.56 -9.54
CA GLU A 100 6.41 7.54 -10.13
C GLU A 100 6.76 7.07 -11.56
N TRP A 101 6.94 8.03 -12.47
CA TRP A 101 7.31 7.82 -13.88
C TRP A 101 8.59 7.01 -14.12
N ASP A 102 9.44 6.82 -13.12
CA ASP A 102 10.67 6.04 -13.20
C ASP A 102 10.51 4.59 -12.70
N GLY A 103 9.27 4.13 -12.51
CA GLY A 103 8.98 2.77 -12.06
C GLY A 103 9.11 2.58 -10.55
N ARG A 104 9.11 3.67 -9.77
CA ARG A 104 9.07 3.59 -8.30
C ARG A 104 7.63 3.65 -7.80
N LEU A 105 7.30 2.75 -6.87
CA LEU A 105 6.06 2.78 -6.10
C LEU A 105 6.31 3.50 -4.78
N ARG A 106 5.65 4.64 -4.57
CA ARG A 106 5.63 5.37 -3.30
C ARG A 106 4.39 4.97 -2.50
N LEU A 107 4.61 4.34 -1.36
CA LEU A 107 3.58 4.02 -0.38
C LEU A 107 3.63 5.04 0.75
N LEU A 108 2.49 5.65 1.06
CA LEU A 108 2.33 6.47 2.25
C LEU A 108 1.70 5.59 3.33
N VAL A 109 2.46 5.33 4.40
CA VAL A 109 2.05 4.45 5.50
C VAL A 109 1.81 5.28 6.75
N VAL A 110 0.76 4.95 7.52
CA VAL A 110 0.45 5.59 8.80
C VAL A 110 1.62 5.45 9.78
N ASP A 111 2.07 6.58 10.29
CA ASP A 111 3.10 6.68 11.31
C ASP A 111 2.48 6.57 12.71
N SER A 112 2.25 5.33 13.14
CA SER A 112 1.78 5.01 14.48
C SER A 112 2.92 4.84 15.49
N ARG A 113 4.15 5.26 15.14
CA ARG A 113 5.29 5.16 16.04
C ARG A 113 5.06 6.13 17.21
N PRO A 114 5.32 5.72 18.47
CA PRO A 114 5.19 6.62 19.60
C PRO A 114 6.02 7.89 19.34
N ARG A 115 5.42 9.08 19.42
CA ARG A 115 6.17 10.36 19.39
C ARG A 115 7.18 10.32 20.54
N GLN A 116 8.42 9.93 20.28
CA GLN A 116 9.49 10.04 21.26
C GLN A 116 9.74 11.53 21.47
N TYR A 117 9.16 12.07 22.56
CA TYR A 117 9.46 13.35 23.20
C TYR A 117 9.78 14.51 22.24
N ALA A 118 8.78 15.34 21.96
CA ALA A 118 9.05 16.76 21.73
C ALA A 118 9.83 17.26 22.95
N SER A 119 11.12 17.54 22.74
CA SER A 119 12.02 18.01 23.79
C SER A 119 11.49 19.31 24.36
N GLY A 120 11.00 19.23 25.60
CA GLY A 120 10.74 20.30 26.54
C GLY A 120 10.49 21.69 25.96
N GLN A 121 9.23 22.00 25.67
CA GLN A 121 8.64 23.30 26.00
C GLN A 121 7.23 23.07 26.55
N ASP A 122 6.90 23.83 27.58
CA ASP A 122 5.68 23.72 28.38
C ASP A 122 4.42 23.69 27.52
N TYR A 123 3.57 22.69 27.75
CA TYR A 123 2.17 22.75 27.33
C TYR A 123 1.34 23.06 28.56
N GLU A 124 1.02 24.34 28.74
CA GLU A 124 -0.19 24.72 29.47
C GLU A 124 -1.37 23.99 28.81
N ALA A 125 -2.25 23.44 29.64
CA ALA A 125 -3.44 22.73 29.21
C ALA A 125 -4.31 23.64 28.33
N ALA A 126 -4.20 23.45 27.01
CA ALA A 126 -5.21 23.88 26.08
C ALA A 126 -6.34 22.86 26.14
N SER A 127 -7.44 23.31 26.72
CA SER A 127 -8.75 22.65 26.75
C SER A 127 -9.27 22.40 25.34
N ASP A 128 -9.74 21.17 25.13
CA ASP A 128 -10.92 20.74 24.38
C ASP A 128 -11.25 21.41 23.03
N GLU A 129 -11.43 20.53 22.03
CA GLU A 129 -12.11 20.73 20.73
C GLU A 129 -11.29 21.43 19.64
N ASP A 130 -10.30 20.73 19.06
CA ASP A 130 -9.85 20.83 17.64
C ASP A 130 -8.46 20.14 17.45
N ASP A 131 -8.24 18.96 18.05
CA ASP A 131 -7.08 18.12 17.70
C ASP A 131 -7.56 17.17 16.59
N ASP A 132 -7.65 17.69 15.36
CA ASP A 132 -7.58 16.85 14.18
C ASP A 132 -6.25 16.11 14.29
N ASP A 133 -6.30 14.85 14.76
CA ASP A 133 -5.21 13.89 14.65
C ASP A 133 -4.84 13.80 13.16
N VAL A 134 -3.96 14.69 12.69
CA VAL A 134 -3.45 14.67 11.34
C VAL A 134 -2.71 13.36 11.24
N GLU A 135 -3.33 12.36 10.60
CA GLU A 135 -2.72 11.08 10.31
C GLU A 135 -1.37 11.38 9.65
N GLN A 136 -0.30 11.16 10.40
CA GLN A 136 1.03 11.41 9.91
C GLN A 136 1.41 10.22 9.04
N TYR A 137 1.80 10.49 7.80
CA TYR A 137 2.23 9.45 6.87
C TYR A 137 3.74 9.50 6.67
N VAL A 138 4.36 8.35 6.51
CA VAL A 138 5.77 8.19 6.18
C VAL A 138 5.95 7.37 4.90
N PRO A 139 6.88 7.76 4.02
CA PRO A 139 7.02 7.14 2.72
C PRO A 139 7.86 5.87 2.78
N PHE A 140 7.38 4.81 2.14
CA PHE A 140 8.19 3.70 1.64
C PHE A 140 8.29 3.82 0.14
N VAL A 141 9.45 3.48 -0.42
CA VAL A 141 9.66 3.47 -1.87
C VAL A 141 10.11 2.07 -2.28
N LEU A 142 9.37 1.47 -3.20
CA LEU A 142 9.69 0.17 -3.77
C LEU A 142 10.00 0.32 -5.27
N ASP A 143 10.91 -0.50 -5.77
CA ASP A 143 11.13 -0.67 -7.21
C ASP A 143 10.03 -1.57 -7.77
N LEU A 144 9.24 -1.09 -8.73
CA LEU A 144 8.11 -1.85 -9.28
C LEU A 144 8.58 -3.08 -10.08
N LYS A 145 9.79 -3.05 -10.65
CA LYS A 145 10.31 -4.13 -11.48
C LYS A 145 10.77 -5.35 -10.66
N THR A 146 11.32 -5.12 -9.48
CA THR A 146 11.89 -6.15 -8.61
C THR A 146 11.08 -6.37 -7.34
N GLY A 147 10.19 -5.43 -7.01
CA GLY A 147 9.50 -5.35 -5.73
C GLY A 147 10.41 -5.00 -4.55
N GLN A 148 11.69 -4.68 -4.76
CA GLN A 148 12.63 -4.38 -3.67
C GLN A 148 12.29 -3.06 -2.98
N VAL A 149 12.39 -3.01 -1.65
CA VAL A 149 12.33 -1.76 -0.90
C VAL A 149 13.62 -0.97 -1.13
N LEU A 150 13.50 0.21 -1.72
CA LEU A 150 14.59 1.14 -2.02
C LEU A 150 14.81 2.13 -0.87
N GLU A 151 13.72 2.64 -0.30
CA GLU A 151 13.73 3.60 0.79
C GLU A 151 12.67 3.23 1.81
N GLN A 152 13.04 3.25 3.09
CA GLN A 152 12.10 3.04 4.19
C GLN A 152 12.51 3.89 5.42
N PRO A 153 11.53 4.32 6.23
CA PRO A 153 11.80 4.91 7.53
C PRO A 153 12.48 3.90 8.48
N PRO A 154 13.15 4.37 9.54
CA PRO A 154 13.66 3.49 10.59
C PRO A 154 12.52 2.67 11.20
N LEU A 155 12.69 1.34 11.21
CA LEU A 155 11.74 0.41 11.81
C LEU A 155 11.82 0.50 13.34
N LEU A 156 10.67 0.30 14.00
CA LEU A 156 10.62 0.09 15.44
C LEU A 156 11.30 -1.24 15.77
N ARG A 157 12.14 -1.23 16.81
CA ARG A 157 12.79 -2.41 17.37
C ARG A 157 12.20 -2.76 18.71
#